data_AF-A0A8S4D906-F1
#
_entry.id   AF-A0A8S4D906-F1
#
_cell.length_a   1.000
_cell.length_b   1.000
_cell.length_c   1.000
_cell.angle_alpha   90.00
_cell.angle_beta   90.00
_cell.angle_gamma   90.00
#
_symmetry.space_group_name_H-M   'P 1'
#
loop_
_entity.id
_entity.type
_entity.pdbx_description
1 polymer ?
#
loop_
_entity_poly.entity_id
_entity_poly.type
_entity_poly.pdbx_seq_one_letter_code
_entity_poly.pdbx_strand_id
1 'polypeptide(L)'
;MGTYREFQLFRSTQNLYPVSQMGGWLSYLWWGGAPDVADPVSGLSRRDIYAVQKSWAPVYNDSVGNGTELLKRLFRTYPDTKEFFRMIRNVPEEEYISNPQFKAHVINLMSSLNMAISCLHQPEVVVAMMHKIGESHNRRHIQEKHFNELTDVIVTMFTEVLHLDEATLASWGRTVAFWYKAIFDKLDKTNDTR
;
A
#
# COMPACT_ATOMS: atom_id res chain seq x y z
N MET A 1 -5.62 -21.18 -27.98
CA MET A 1 -4.19 -21.23 -28.38
C MET A 1 -3.90 -20.04 -29.27
N GLY A 2 -3.46 -18.94 -28.66
CA GLY A 2 -3.05 -17.70 -29.31
C GLY A 2 -1.93 -17.12 -28.46
N THR A 3 -0.88 -17.93 -28.30
CA THR A 3 0.15 -17.84 -27.28
C THR A 3 1.43 -17.22 -27.84
N TYR A 4 1.93 -16.21 -27.14
CA TYR A 4 3.37 -15.98 -26.91
C TYR A 4 4.29 -15.55 -28.08
N ARG A 5 3.77 -15.05 -29.21
CA ARG A 5 4.63 -14.72 -30.37
C ARG A 5 4.77 -13.26 -30.81
N GLU A 6 4.20 -12.28 -30.11
CA GLU A 6 4.34 -10.86 -30.47
C GLU A 6 5.27 -10.04 -29.56
N PHE A 7 5.80 -10.60 -28.47
CA PHE A 7 6.71 -9.88 -27.56
C PHE A 7 8.21 -10.02 -27.89
N GLN A 8 8.59 -10.60 -29.03
CA GLN A 8 10.00 -10.81 -29.41
C GLN A 8 10.51 -10.01 -30.62
N LEU A 9 9.79 -8.97 -31.08
CA LEU A 9 10.27 -8.10 -32.17
C LEU A 9 10.48 -6.64 -31.78
N PHE A 10 10.87 -6.39 -30.52
CA PHE A 10 11.34 -5.07 -30.07
C PHE A 10 12.72 -5.12 -29.41
N ARG A 11 13.62 -5.93 -29.98
CA ARG A 11 15.07 -5.88 -29.69
C ARG A 11 15.87 -5.77 -31.00
N SER A 12 15.77 -4.62 -31.66
CA SER A 12 16.83 -4.15 -32.56
C SER A 12 16.56 -2.72 -32.98
N THR A 13 17.11 -1.77 -32.23
CA THR A 13 17.83 -0.60 -32.74
C THR A 13 18.39 0.14 -31.53
N GLN A 14 19.67 -0.12 -31.24
CA GLN A 14 20.48 0.88 -30.56
C GLN A 14 20.50 2.13 -31.46
N ASN A 15 20.09 3.28 -30.92
CA ASN A 15 20.42 4.57 -31.49
C ASN A 15 20.83 5.52 -30.34
N LEU A 16 22.15 5.57 -30.16
CA LEU A 16 22.98 6.76 -30.03
C LEU A 16 22.25 8.10 -29.83
N TYR A 17 22.10 8.50 -28.57
CA TYR A 17 22.09 9.91 -28.17
C TYR A 17 22.83 10.04 -26.84
N PRO A 18 23.78 10.98 -26.68
CA PRO A 18 24.32 11.28 -25.37
C PRO A 18 23.20 11.96 -24.57
N VAL A 19 22.63 11.25 -23.60
CA VAL A 19 21.84 11.88 -22.53
C VAL A 19 22.75 12.93 -21.91
N SER A 20 22.26 14.17 -21.81
CA SER A 20 23.05 15.27 -21.28
C SER A 20 23.59 14.89 -19.90
N GLN A 21 24.92 14.77 -19.80
CA GLN A 21 25.61 14.44 -18.56
C GLN A 21 25.22 15.39 -17.42
N MET A 22 24.76 16.61 -17.76
CA MET A 22 24.29 17.63 -16.82
C MET A 22 22.99 17.28 -16.05
N GLY A 23 22.07 16.52 -16.65
CA GLY A 23 20.86 16.08 -15.92
C GLY A 23 21.14 14.93 -14.94
N GLY A 24 22.09 14.06 -15.30
CA GLY A 24 22.45 12.89 -14.51
C GLY A 24 23.07 13.22 -13.16
N TRP A 25 24.01 14.17 -13.11
CA TRP A 25 24.66 14.55 -11.84
C TRP A 25 23.72 15.32 -10.90
N LEU A 26 22.86 16.21 -11.42
CA LEU A 26 21.86 16.92 -10.62
C LEU A 26 20.85 15.94 -10.00
N SER A 27 20.38 14.97 -10.79
CA SER A 27 19.51 13.90 -10.31
C SER A 27 20.23 13.06 -9.25
N TYR A 28 21.43 12.58 -9.54
CA TYR A 28 22.20 11.76 -8.60
C TYR A 28 22.46 12.48 -7.27
N LEU A 29 22.76 13.79 -7.31
CA LEU A 29 22.95 14.63 -6.13
C LEU A 29 21.64 14.80 -5.35
N TRP A 30 20.52 15.12 -6.02
CA TRP A 30 19.20 15.27 -5.40
C TRP A 30 18.76 14.00 -4.66
N TRP A 31 19.04 12.84 -5.24
CA TRP A 31 18.67 11.54 -4.68
C TRP A 31 19.71 10.95 -3.71
N GLY A 32 20.91 11.56 -3.65
CA GLY A 32 22.06 11.05 -2.91
C GLY A 32 22.52 9.67 -3.40
N GLY A 33 22.37 9.37 -4.69
CA GLY A 33 22.63 8.06 -5.28
C GLY A 33 21.81 7.77 -6.53
N ALA A 34 21.87 6.52 -7.01
CA ALA A 34 21.04 6.06 -8.13
C ALA A 34 19.58 5.87 -7.68
N PRO A 35 18.61 6.65 -8.20
CA PRO A 35 17.26 6.67 -7.67
C PRO A 35 16.40 5.47 -8.03
N ASP A 36 16.76 4.78 -9.11
CA ASP A 36 15.95 3.74 -9.73
C ASP A 36 16.44 2.32 -9.39
N VAL A 37 17.49 2.20 -8.55
CA VAL A 37 17.95 0.91 -8.04
C VAL A 37 16.96 0.42 -7.00
N ALA A 38 16.34 -0.74 -7.27
CA ALA A 38 15.42 -1.40 -6.35
C ALA A 38 16.20 -2.02 -5.19
N ASP A 39 15.73 -1.78 -3.97
CA ASP A 39 16.19 -2.45 -2.78
C ASP A 39 15.87 -3.97 -2.83
N PRO A 40 16.80 -4.88 -2.47
CA PRO A 40 16.59 -6.32 -2.63
C PRO A 40 15.53 -6.91 -1.69
N VAL A 41 15.20 -6.25 -0.58
CA VAL A 41 14.21 -6.74 0.39
C VAL A 41 12.81 -6.30 -0.02
N SER A 42 12.64 -5.02 -0.30
CA SER A 42 11.34 -4.42 -0.61
C SER A 42 11.00 -4.39 -2.09
N GLY A 43 12.00 -4.45 -2.98
CA GLY A 43 11.83 -4.19 -4.41
C GLY A 43 11.52 -2.72 -4.73
N LEU A 44 11.60 -1.82 -3.76
CA LEU A 44 11.32 -0.40 -3.93
C LEU A 44 12.58 0.39 -4.24
N SER A 45 12.49 1.28 -5.21
CA SER A 45 13.53 2.28 -5.49
C SER A 45 13.34 3.54 -4.64
N ARG A 46 14.35 4.42 -4.61
CA ARG A 46 14.22 5.73 -3.92
C ARG A 46 13.11 6.57 -4.55
N ARG A 47 12.92 6.45 -5.87
CA ARG A 47 11.83 7.12 -6.58
C ARG A 47 10.47 6.60 -6.15
N ASP A 48 10.33 5.28 -5.95
CA ASP A 48 9.10 4.67 -5.47
C ASP A 48 8.72 5.21 -4.09
N ILE A 49 9.69 5.18 -3.17
CA ILE A 49 9.53 5.66 -1.80
C ILE A 49 9.09 7.12 -1.80
N TYR A 50 9.77 7.98 -2.56
CA TYR A 50 9.41 9.39 -2.65
C TYR A 50 8.03 9.63 -3.25
N ALA A 51 7.68 8.92 -4.33
CA ALA A 51 6.37 9.06 -4.97
C ALA A 51 5.23 8.67 -4.00
N VAL A 52 5.39 7.56 -3.27
CA VAL A 52 4.43 7.09 -2.25
C VAL A 52 4.35 8.07 -1.09
N GLN A 53 5.48 8.50 -0.53
CA GLN A 53 5.49 9.45 0.60
C GLN A 53 4.86 10.81 0.21
N LYS A 54 5.19 11.34 -0.97
CA LYS A 54 4.64 12.61 -1.45
C LYS A 54 3.14 12.52 -1.70
N SER A 55 2.66 11.44 -2.33
CA SER A 55 1.24 11.25 -2.61
C SER A 55 0.41 10.90 -1.37
N TRP A 56 1.01 10.27 -0.36
CA TRP A 56 0.37 9.96 0.92
C TRP A 56 0.16 11.19 1.81
N ALA A 57 1.07 12.17 1.77
CA ALA A 57 1.04 13.35 2.64
C ALA A 57 -0.34 14.06 2.72
N PRO A 58 -1.03 14.38 1.60
CA PRO A 58 -2.36 14.99 1.66
C PRO A 58 -3.43 14.06 2.25
N VAL A 59 -3.32 12.73 2.06
CA VAL A 59 -4.25 11.76 2.66
C VAL A 59 -4.14 11.79 4.18
N TYR A 60 -2.91 11.78 4.69
CA TYR A 60 -2.68 11.76 6.13
C TYR A 60 -3.01 13.08 6.83
N ASN A 61 -2.95 14.20 6.09
CA ASN A 61 -3.34 15.52 6.60
C ASN A 61 -4.80 15.55 7.08
N ASP A 62 -5.70 14.80 6.43
CA ASP A 62 -7.04 14.47 6.95
C ASP A 62 -7.17 12.97 7.26
N SER A 63 -6.31 12.48 8.15
CA SER A 63 -6.26 11.05 8.48
C SER A 63 -7.60 10.49 8.95
N VAL A 64 -8.31 11.18 9.86
CA VAL A 64 -9.57 10.68 10.40
C VAL A 64 -10.68 10.70 9.36
N GLY A 65 -10.81 11.75 8.57
CA GLY A 65 -11.81 11.83 7.50
C GLY A 65 -11.56 10.76 6.43
N ASN A 66 -10.35 10.73 5.88
CA ASN A 66 -9.99 9.78 4.83
C ASN A 66 -10.02 8.32 5.30
N GLY A 67 -9.55 8.03 6.52
CA GLY A 67 -9.61 6.68 7.08
C GLY A 67 -11.04 6.21 7.39
N THR A 68 -11.93 7.14 7.76
CA THR A 68 -13.36 6.83 7.93
C THR A 68 -14.00 6.51 6.58
N GLU A 69 -13.75 7.34 5.57
CA GLU A 69 -14.27 7.11 4.22
C GLU A 69 -13.74 5.81 3.61
N LEU A 70 -12.46 5.48 3.82
CA LEU A 70 -11.87 4.21 3.41
C LEU A 70 -12.66 3.01 3.98
N LEU A 71 -12.91 2.99 5.30
CA LEU A 71 -13.65 1.89 5.93
C LEU A 71 -15.13 1.87 5.51
N LYS A 72 -15.76 3.04 5.31
CA LYS A 72 -17.14 3.11 4.78
C LYS A 72 -17.23 2.48 3.40
N ARG A 73 -16.31 2.82 2.49
CA ARG A 73 -16.23 2.20 1.16
C ARG A 73 -15.99 0.70 1.25
N LEU A 74 -15.10 0.24 2.14
CA LEU A 74 -14.90 -1.18 2.40
C LEU A 74 -16.21 -1.89 2.79
N PHE A 75 -16.97 -1.34 3.74
CA PHE A 75 -18.22 -1.95 4.18
C PHE A 75 -19.35 -1.87 3.13
N ARG A 76 -19.34 -0.87 2.25
CA ARG A 76 -20.30 -0.78 1.14
C ARG A 76 -19.98 -1.78 0.03
N THR A 77 -18.71 -1.89 -0.35
CA THR A 77 -18.27 -2.78 -1.44
C THR A 77 -18.24 -4.24 -1.00
N TYR A 78 -17.82 -4.51 0.24
CA TYR A 78 -17.70 -5.84 0.83
C TYR A 78 -18.41 -5.91 2.18
N PRO A 79 -19.75 -6.02 2.23
CA PRO A 79 -20.53 -5.95 3.47
C PRO A 79 -20.11 -6.94 4.56
N ASP A 80 -19.65 -8.14 4.18
CA ASP A 80 -19.18 -9.17 5.11
C ASP A 80 -18.00 -8.68 5.98
N THR A 81 -17.18 -7.75 5.49
CA THR A 81 -16.06 -7.19 6.26
C THR A 81 -16.52 -6.40 7.48
N LYS A 82 -17.74 -5.84 7.47
CA LYS A 82 -18.32 -5.11 8.60
C LYS A 82 -18.55 -6.03 9.80
N GLU A 83 -18.71 -7.33 9.60
CA GLU A 83 -18.92 -8.30 10.68
C GLU A 83 -17.74 -8.38 11.66
N PHE A 84 -16.52 -8.05 11.21
CA PHE A 84 -15.34 -7.95 12.07
C PHE A 84 -15.36 -6.70 12.98
N PHE A 85 -16.19 -5.71 12.66
CA PHE A 85 -16.31 -4.43 13.37
C PHE A 85 -17.53 -4.42 14.30
N ARG A 86 -17.52 -5.32 15.29
CA ARG A 86 -18.64 -5.51 16.25
C ARG A 86 -19.14 -4.23 16.90
N MET A 87 -18.25 -3.25 17.13
CA MET A 87 -18.57 -1.97 17.76
C MET A 87 -19.55 -1.09 16.95
N ILE A 88 -19.64 -1.29 15.62
CA ILE A 88 -20.50 -0.50 14.72
C ILE A 88 -21.43 -1.37 13.85
N ARG A 89 -21.50 -2.68 14.11
CA ARG A 89 -22.27 -3.62 13.28
C ARG A 89 -23.72 -3.17 13.07
N ASN A 90 -24.37 -2.73 14.15
CA ASN A 90 -25.78 -2.29 14.16
C ASN A 90 -25.93 -0.76 14.23
N VAL A 91 -24.88 -0.02 13.91
CA VAL A 91 -24.88 1.44 13.92
C VAL A 91 -25.14 1.95 12.49
N PRO A 92 -25.91 3.02 12.29
CA PRO A 92 -25.99 3.71 11.00
C PRO A 92 -24.64 4.25 10.56
N GLU A 93 -24.39 4.31 9.26
CA GLU A 93 -23.08 4.67 8.74
C GLU A 93 -22.67 6.13 9.05
N GLU A 94 -23.66 7.00 9.17
CA GLU A 94 -23.53 8.40 9.55
C GLU A 94 -23.02 8.57 10.98
N GLU A 95 -23.23 7.56 11.83
CA GLU A 95 -22.91 7.58 13.25
C GLU A 95 -21.59 6.86 13.58
N TYR A 96 -20.92 6.22 12.62
CA TYR A 96 -19.68 5.47 12.88
C TYR A 96 -18.62 6.29 13.60
N ILE A 97 -18.39 7.52 13.15
CA ILE A 97 -17.33 8.36 13.73
C ILE A 97 -17.66 8.86 15.14
N SER A 98 -18.94 8.84 15.51
CA SER A 98 -19.40 9.13 16.87
C SER A 98 -19.10 8.00 17.85
N ASN A 99 -18.86 6.77 17.35
CA ASN A 99 -18.42 5.65 18.19
C ASN A 99 -16.92 5.79 18.53
N PRO A 100 -16.55 5.95 19.82
CA PRO A 100 -15.15 6.18 20.20
C PRO A 100 -14.20 5.02 19.84
N GLN A 101 -14.69 3.78 19.87
CA GLN A 101 -13.85 2.60 19.53
C GLN A 101 -13.58 2.55 18.03
N PHE A 102 -14.57 2.87 17.20
CA PHE A 102 -14.39 2.97 15.76
C PHE A 102 -13.44 4.11 15.40
N LYS A 103 -13.62 5.30 15.99
CA LYS A 103 -12.70 6.43 15.80
C LYS A 103 -11.27 6.08 16.19
N ALA A 104 -11.08 5.39 17.32
CA ALA A 104 -9.76 4.90 17.74
C ALA A 104 -9.17 3.90 16.73
N HIS A 105 -9.99 3.00 16.17
CA HIS A 105 -9.55 2.08 15.13
C HIS A 105 -9.09 2.81 13.86
N VAL A 106 -9.86 3.80 13.39
CA VAL A 106 -9.48 4.64 12.24
C VAL A 106 -8.14 5.33 12.47
N ILE A 107 -7.95 5.95 13.65
CA ILE A 107 -6.68 6.59 14.00
C ILE A 107 -5.53 5.58 13.97
N ASN A 108 -5.71 4.41 14.59
CA ASN A 108 -4.68 3.38 14.64
C ASN A 108 -4.33 2.84 13.24
N LEU A 109 -5.32 2.65 12.37
CA LEU A 109 -5.13 2.24 10.98
C LEU A 109 -4.28 3.26 10.23
N MET A 110 -4.69 4.52 10.26
CA MET A 110 -4.02 5.59 9.51
C MET A 110 -2.62 5.88 10.03
N SER A 111 -2.42 5.86 11.35
CA SER A 111 -1.09 5.99 11.94
C SER A 111 -0.17 4.80 11.60
N SER A 112 -0.71 3.57 11.56
CA SER A 112 0.08 2.38 11.18
C SER A 112 0.55 2.46 9.72
N LEU A 113 -0.34 2.85 8.80
CA LEU A 113 0.00 3.09 7.39
C LEU A 113 1.05 4.20 7.28
N ASN A 114 0.84 5.33 7.96
CA ASN A 114 1.77 6.45 7.92
C ASN A 114 3.16 6.08 8.45
N MET A 115 3.24 5.31 9.53
CA MET A 115 4.52 4.81 10.04
C MET A 115 5.19 3.88 9.03
N ALA A 116 4.45 2.94 8.43
CA ALA A 116 4.99 2.03 7.43
C ALA A 116 5.55 2.76 6.20
N ILE A 117 4.85 3.79 5.72
CA ILE A 117 5.24 4.65 4.61
C ILE A 117 6.48 5.49 4.96
N SER A 118 6.51 6.06 6.16
CA SER A 118 7.64 6.85 6.64
C SER A 118 8.91 5.99 6.76
N CYS A 119 8.76 4.71 7.09
CA CYS A 119 9.85 3.76 7.26
C CYS A 119 10.22 2.98 5.99
N LEU A 120 9.68 3.25 4.79
CA LEU A 120 9.98 2.48 3.57
C LEU A 120 11.47 2.46 3.18
N HIS A 121 12.26 3.41 3.67
CA HIS A 121 13.71 3.45 3.51
C HIS A 121 14.47 2.47 4.44
N GLN A 122 13.76 1.79 5.34
CA GLN A 122 14.24 0.77 6.29
C GLN A 122 13.40 -0.50 6.12
N PRO A 123 13.61 -1.28 5.05
CA PRO A 123 12.70 -2.35 4.65
C PRO A 123 12.56 -3.45 5.72
N GLU A 124 13.61 -3.78 6.46
CA GLU A 124 13.55 -4.77 7.55
C GLU A 124 12.65 -4.31 8.70
N VAL A 125 12.63 -3.01 9.00
CA VAL A 125 11.73 -2.43 10.01
C VAL A 125 10.28 -2.54 9.54
N VAL A 126 10.02 -2.24 8.27
CA VAL A 126 8.68 -2.38 7.69
C VAL A 126 8.22 -3.83 7.70
N VAL A 127 9.08 -4.79 7.36
CA VAL A 127 8.78 -6.24 7.48
C VAL A 127 8.37 -6.59 8.91
N ALA A 128 9.13 -6.16 9.91
CA ALA A 128 8.78 -6.42 11.31
C ALA A 128 7.44 -5.79 11.72
N MET A 129 7.09 -4.61 11.19
CA MET A 129 5.79 -3.98 11.40
C MET A 129 4.66 -4.78 10.74
N MET A 130 4.83 -5.17 9.48
CA MET A 130 3.84 -5.94 8.72
C MET A 130 3.60 -7.33 9.31
N HIS A 131 4.64 -7.97 9.85
CA HIS A 131 4.49 -9.21 10.63
C HIS A 131 3.53 -9.03 11.81
N LYS A 132 3.67 -7.95 12.59
CA LYS A 132 2.77 -7.67 13.73
C LYS A 132 1.32 -7.45 13.27
N ILE A 133 1.13 -6.82 12.11
CA ILE A 133 -0.19 -6.67 11.49
C ILE A 133 -0.76 -8.03 11.12
N GLY A 134 0.00 -8.88 10.42
CA GLY A 134 -0.41 -10.25 10.06
C GLY A 134 -0.79 -11.08 11.29
N GLU A 135 0.06 -11.11 12.32
CA GLU A 135 -0.22 -11.83 13.57
C GLU A 135 -1.48 -11.32 14.28
N SER A 136 -1.70 -9.99 14.30
CA SER A 136 -2.88 -9.38 14.92
C SER A 136 -4.17 -9.73 14.16
N HIS A 137 -4.12 -9.73 12.83
CA HIS A 137 -5.28 -10.02 11.99
C HIS A 137 -5.59 -11.52 11.97
N ASN A 138 -4.59 -12.38 12.02
CA ASN A 138 -4.76 -13.83 12.17
C ASN A 138 -5.52 -14.19 13.45
N ARG A 139 -5.19 -13.56 14.60
CA ARG A 139 -5.93 -13.75 15.87
C ARG A 139 -7.43 -13.41 15.79
N ARG A 140 -7.85 -12.71 14.74
CA ARG A 140 -9.24 -12.30 14.48
C ARG A 140 -9.86 -13.08 13.32
N HIS A 141 -9.17 -14.11 12.82
CA HIS A 141 -9.56 -14.94 11.69
C HIS A 141 -9.75 -14.16 10.39
N ILE A 142 -9.00 -13.07 10.23
CA ILE A 142 -8.92 -12.34 8.97
C ILE A 142 -8.02 -13.12 8.03
N GLN A 143 -8.56 -13.47 6.87
CA GLN A 143 -7.89 -14.17 5.78
C GLN A 143 -7.31 -13.20 4.74
N GLU A 144 -6.42 -13.70 3.87
CA GLU A 144 -5.82 -12.93 2.76
C GLU A 144 -6.87 -12.23 1.89
N LYS A 145 -8.03 -12.87 1.66
CA LYS A 145 -9.13 -12.29 0.88
C LYS A 145 -9.54 -10.90 1.39
N HIS A 146 -9.61 -10.68 2.70
CA HIS A 146 -10.05 -9.40 3.25
C HIS A 146 -9.01 -8.30 3.07
N PHE A 147 -7.72 -8.66 3.00
CA PHE A 147 -6.67 -7.71 2.63
C PHE A 147 -6.77 -7.35 1.15
N ASN A 148 -7.03 -8.32 0.28
CA ASN A 148 -7.23 -8.06 -1.15
C ASN A 148 -8.45 -7.16 -1.40
N GLU A 149 -9.56 -7.38 -0.68
CA GLU A 149 -10.75 -6.51 -0.68
C GLU A 149 -10.40 -5.07 -0.23
N LEU A 150 -9.58 -4.92 0.80
CA LEU A 150 -9.08 -3.60 1.22
C LEU A 150 -8.21 -2.94 0.14
N THR A 151 -7.36 -3.71 -0.55
CA THR A 151 -6.53 -3.18 -1.65
C THR A 151 -7.37 -2.62 -2.78
N ASP A 152 -8.42 -3.34 -3.20
CA ASP A 152 -9.33 -2.88 -4.26
C ASP A 152 -9.92 -1.50 -3.94
N VAL A 153 -10.37 -1.31 -2.70
CA VAL A 153 -10.92 -0.04 -2.23
C VAL A 153 -9.85 1.06 -2.13
N ILE A 154 -8.65 0.74 -1.65
CA ILE A 154 -7.54 1.71 -1.57
C ILE A 154 -7.14 2.18 -2.98
N VAL A 155 -6.99 1.28 -3.94
CA VAL A 155 -6.62 1.61 -5.33
C VAL A 155 -7.69 2.50 -5.96
N THR A 156 -8.97 2.15 -5.77
CA THR A 156 -10.10 2.96 -6.25
C THR A 156 -10.06 4.36 -5.63
N MET A 157 -9.91 4.45 -4.30
CA MET A 157 -9.83 5.73 -3.59
C MET A 157 -8.63 6.58 -4.04
N PHE A 158 -7.45 5.99 -4.21
CA PHE A 158 -6.27 6.73 -4.68
C PHE A 158 -6.43 7.23 -6.12
N THR A 159 -7.07 6.46 -6.98
CA THR A 159 -7.34 6.88 -8.36
C THR A 159 -8.35 8.04 -8.39
N GLU A 160 -9.41 7.96 -7.59
CA GLU A 160 -10.49 8.96 -7.57
C GLU A 160 -10.15 10.23 -6.79
N VAL A 161 -9.43 10.11 -5.67
CA VAL A 161 -9.19 11.23 -4.73
C VAL A 161 -7.86 11.91 -5.02
N LEU A 162 -6.82 11.16 -5.35
CA LEU A 162 -5.47 11.70 -5.52
C LEU A 162 -5.09 11.93 -6.98
N HIS A 163 -5.88 11.42 -7.93
CA HIS A 163 -5.62 11.53 -9.37
C HIS A 163 -4.17 11.18 -9.74
N LEU A 164 -3.66 10.09 -9.14
CA LEU A 164 -2.27 9.70 -9.30
C LEU A 164 -1.96 9.33 -10.75
N ASP A 165 -0.77 9.71 -11.20
CA ASP A 165 -0.24 9.25 -12.47
C ASP A 165 0.10 7.75 -12.44
N GLU A 166 0.23 7.14 -13.63
CA GLU A 166 0.50 5.71 -13.78
C GLU A 166 1.79 5.28 -13.07
N ALA A 167 2.81 6.15 -13.05
CA ALA A 167 4.09 5.84 -12.41
C ALA A 167 3.94 5.75 -10.88
N THR A 168 3.20 6.68 -10.28
CA THR A 168 2.92 6.71 -8.85
C THR A 168 2.00 5.56 -8.44
N LEU A 169 1.01 5.22 -9.26
CA LEU A 169 0.19 4.01 -9.07
C LEU A 169 1.04 2.74 -9.09
N ALA A 170 1.99 2.64 -10.01
CA ALA A 170 2.92 1.51 -10.07
C ALA A 170 3.81 1.42 -8.81
N SER A 171 4.26 2.56 -8.28
CA SER A 171 5.00 2.63 -7.01
C SER A 171 4.16 2.13 -5.83
N TRP A 172 2.89 2.56 -5.74
CA TRP A 172 1.94 2.05 -4.74
C TRP A 172 1.71 0.54 -4.89
N GLY A 173 1.55 0.04 -6.13
CA GLY A 173 1.42 -1.40 -6.39
C GLY A 173 2.60 -2.21 -5.85
N ARG A 174 3.83 -1.74 -6.07
CA ARG A 174 5.04 -2.35 -5.48
C ARG A 174 5.03 -2.27 -3.95
N THR A 175 4.65 -1.14 -3.37
CA THR A 175 4.59 -0.96 -1.90
C THR A 175 3.57 -1.89 -1.25
N VAL A 176 2.36 -1.99 -1.80
CA VAL A 176 1.32 -2.90 -1.30
C VAL A 176 1.76 -4.35 -1.43
N ALA A 177 2.35 -4.74 -2.58
CA ALA A 177 2.88 -6.09 -2.77
C ALA A 177 3.97 -6.43 -1.73
N PHE A 178 4.89 -5.49 -1.44
CA PHE A 178 5.90 -5.64 -0.40
C PHE A 178 5.26 -5.85 0.99
N TRP A 179 4.29 -5.01 1.36
CA TRP A 179 3.62 -5.15 2.64
C TRP A 179 2.86 -6.47 2.75
N TYR A 180 2.12 -6.85 1.71
CA TYR A 180 1.24 -8.01 1.74
C TYR A 180 2.03 -9.30 1.79
N LYS A 181 3.14 -9.39 1.07
CA LYS A 181 4.09 -10.50 1.22
C LYS A 181 4.45 -10.71 2.70
N ALA A 182 4.83 -9.65 3.42
CA ALA A 182 5.18 -9.75 4.83
C ALA A 182 3.96 -10.02 5.73
N ILE A 183 2.79 -9.42 5.48
CA ILE A 183 1.58 -9.70 6.26
C ILE A 183 1.18 -11.18 6.13
N PHE A 184 1.14 -11.69 4.90
CA PHE A 184 0.69 -13.05 4.59
C PHE A 184 1.65 -14.11 5.12
N ASP A 185 2.95 -13.80 5.20
CA ASP A 185 3.93 -14.63 5.91
C ASP A 185 3.56 -14.92 7.38
N LYS A 186 2.65 -14.15 7.99
CA LYS A 186 2.19 -14.34 9.37
C LYS A 186 0.68 -14.54 9.51
N LEU A 187 -0.07 -14.49 8.42
CA LEU A 187 -1.53 -14.55 8.44
C LEU A 187 -2.06 -15.99 8.58
N ASP A 188 -1.39 -16.98 7.98
CA ASP A 188 -1.91 -18.35 7.88
C ASP A 188 -1.18 -19.40 8.75
N LYS A 189 -0.24 -18.97 9.61
CA LYS A 189 0.63 -19.91 10.35
C LYS A 189 0.04 -20.57 11.60
N THR A 190 -1.22 -20.34 11.94
CA THR A 190 -1.85 -20.96 13.13
C THR A 190 -2.82 -22.10 12.83
N ASN A 191 -3.08 -22.43 11.56
CA ASN A 191 -3.91 -23.58 11.21
C ASN A 191 -3.11 -24.88 10.99
N ASP A 192 -1.77 -24.81 10.94
CA ASP A 192 -0.88 -25.97 10.77
C ASP A 192 -0.36 -26.57 12.09
N THR A 193 -0.83 -26.10 13.26
CA THR A 193 -0.35 -26.56 14.58
C THR A 193 -1.47 -27.00 15.54
N ARG A 194 -2.60 -27.51 15.03
CA ARG A 194 -3.58 -28.21 15.87
C ARG A 194 -4.00 -29.54 15.28
#